data_AF-A0A924HYY1-F1
#
_entry.id   AF-A0A924HYY1-F1
#
_cell.length_a   1.000
_cell.length_b   1.000
_cell.length_c   1.000
_cell.angle_alpha   90.00
_cell.angle_beta   90.00
_cell.angle_gamma   90.00
#
_symmetry.space_group_name_H-M   'P 1'
#
loop_
_entity.id
_entity.type
_entity.pdbx_description
1 polymer ?
#
loop_
_entity_poly.entity_id
_entity_poly.type
_entity_poly.pdbx_seq_one_letter_code
_entity_poly.pdbx_strand_id
1 'polypeptide(L)'
;MTIIWELDFYSRPIVDENKKKVWEVLLCESPTTIDADTSNLFRFAQYCPNSQVNSAWLGEMIQKAIDQSGIMPDRIRFFRQAMNNMITKACLDVGVPCQPSRRTFGLNEWLRDRTETVYPNEPGYVAGSNATVVFPTTPPQPLPDALRGQQWGTVALEVSAFAEMKDWAIDFGEAYPIAPLGLAPDTLIPGMMIYTKRALAMAAWMSGLEMASVKHDTMDGQQLVLETGVIDRWILTPLANMPLQLEAKEFEDRKKKAGGVHFIAIQESPESEAFTGFWLLLDR
;
A
#
# COMPACT_ATOMS: atom_id res chain seq x y z
N MET A 1 -16.00 -7.46 -9.02
CA MET A 1 -15.06 -7.15 -7.93
C MET A 1 -13.67 -7.26 -8.53
N THR A 2 -12.85 -6.23 -8.39
CA THR A 2 -11.50 -6.22 -8.97
C THR A 2 -10.59 -7.11 -8.13
N ILE A 3 -9.93 -8.07 -8.76
CA ILE A 3 -8.98 -8.99 -8.11
C ILE A 3 -7.58 -8.44 -8.32
N ILE A 4 -6.92 -8.05 -7.23
CA ILE A 4 -5.58 -7.50 -7.25
C ILE A 4 -4.66 -8.49 -6.58
N TRP A 5 -3.52 -8.78 -7.21
CA TRP A 5 -2.44 -9.54 -6.60
C TRP A 5 -1.29 -8.62 -6.19
N GLU A 6 -0.51 -9.06 -5.22
CA GLU A 6 0.68 -8.40 -4.71
C GLU A 6 1.88 -9.33 -4.96
N LEU A 7 2.95 -8.79 -5.55
CA LEU A 7 4.13 -9.55 -5.96
C LEU A 7 5.38 -9.05 -5.25
N ASP A 8 6.13 -10.00 -4.68
CA ASP A 8 7.54 -9.83 -4.34
C ASP A 8 8.42 -10.81 -5.12
N PHE A 9 9.52 -10.35 -5.70
CA PHE A 9 10.54 -11.25 -6.25
C PHE A 9 11.93 -10.72 -5.93
N TYR A 10 12.57 -11.34 -4.93
CA TYR A 10 13.85 -10.86 -4.40
C TYR A 10 14.66 -11.95 -3.70
N SER A 11 15.93 -11.64 -3.42
CA SER A 11 16.79 -12.52 -2.63
C SER A 11 16.31 -12.64 -1.18
N ARG A 12 16.34 -13.86 -0.65
CA ARG A 12 16.02 -14.20 0.75
C ARG A 12 17.30 -14.33 1.59
N PRO A 13 17.21 -14.35 2.92
CA PRO A 13 18.37 -14.54 3.80
C PRO A 13 18.86 -15.99 3.81
N ILE A 14 18.95 -16.60 2.63
CA ILE A 14 19.23 -18.02 2.41
C ILE A 14 20.32 -18.09 1.33
N VAL A 15 21.31 -18.94 1.55
CA VAL A 15 22.33 -19.26 0.54
C VAL A 15 22.30 -20.73 0.16
N ASP A 16 22.60 -21.01 -1.10
CA ASP A 16 22.75 -22.37 -1.60
C ASP A 16 24.07 -23.02 -1.14
N GLU A 17 24.28 -24.28 -1.55
CA GLU A 17 25.50 -25.05 -1.28
C GLU A 17 26.79 -24.34 -1.76
N ASN A 18 26.68 -23.49 -2.78
CA ASN A 18 27.77 -22.71 -3.35
C ASN A 18 27.88 -21.30 -2.75
N LYS A 19 27.18 -21.01 -1.64
CA LYS A 19 27.13 -19.70 -0.97
C LYS A 19 26.53 -18.58 -1.84
N LYS A 20 25.74 -18.90 -2.86
CA LYS A 20 25.01 -17.91 -3.67
C LYS A 20 23.63 -17.64 -3.07
N LYS A 21 23.16 -16.40 -3.22
CA LYS A 21 21.84 -15.98 -2.73
C LYS A 21 20.72 -16.75 -3.41
N VAL A 22 19.80 -17.28 -2.62
CA VAL A 22 18.53 -17.84 -3.10
C VAL A 22 17.50 -16.73 -3.24
N TRP A 23 16.77 -16.74 -4.35
CA TRP A 23 15.67 -15.82 -4.62
C TRP A 23 14.34 -16.53 -4.37
N GLU A 24 13.27 -15.76 -4.22
CA GLU A 24 11.94 -16.31 -4.06
C GLU A 24 10.92 -15.34 -4.65
N VAL A 25 10.00 -15.88 -5.46
CA VAL A 25 8.78 -15.17 -5.84
C VAL A 25 7.69 -15.47 -4.82
N LEU A 26 7.01 -14.42 -4.37
CA LEU A 26 5.79 -14.48 -3.57
C LEU A 26 4.71 -13.73 -4.33
N LEU A 27 3.53 -14.34 -4.42
CA LEU A 27 2.32 -13.79 -5.02
C LEU A 27 1.20 -14.04 -4.03
N CYS A 28 0.45 -13.00 -3.67
CA CYS A 28 -0.77 -13.17 -2.88
C CYS A 28 -1.89 -12.26 -3.34
N GLU A 29 -3.12 -12.67 -3.09
CA GLU A 29 -4.27 -11.80 -3.31
C GLU A 29 -4.29 -10.66 -2.29
N SER A 30 -4.61 -9.46 -2.77
CA SER A 30 -4.68 -8.24 -1.98
C SER A 30 -6.03 -8.17 -1.27
N PRO A 31 -6.07 -7.96 0.06
CA PRO A 31 -7.32 -7.64 0.73
C PRO A 31 -7.75 -6.22 0.37
N THR A 32 -8.93 -6.07 -0.25
CA THR A 32 -9.44 -4.75 -0.70
C THR A 32 -10.64 -4.23 0.10
N THR A 33 -11.15 -5.00 1.05
CA THR A 33 -12.29 -4.64 1.92
C THR A 33 -11.93 -4.81 3.39
N ILE A 34 -12.67 -4.13 4.27
CA ILE A 34 -12.44 -4.16 5.72
C ILE A 34 -12.70 -5.54 6.35
N ASP A 35 -13.57 -6.32 5.72
CA ASP A 35 -14.09 -7.61 6.16
C ASP A 35 -13.49 -8.80 5.40
N ALA A 36 -12.47 -8.55 4.56
CA ALA A 36 -11.79 -9.60 3.82
C ALA A 36 -11.16 -10.65 4.76
N ASP A 37 -11.43 -11.92 4.50
CA ASP A 37 -10.83 -13.02 5.23
C ASP A 37 -9.40 -13.29 4.74
N THR A 38 -8.42 -12.73 5.44
CA THR A 38 -7.01 -12.85 5.07
C THR A 38 -6.45 -14.28 5.16
N SER A 39 -7.15 -15.21 5.82
CA SER A 39 -6.73 -16.60 5.96
C SER A 39 -7.00 -17.44 4.71
N ASN A 40 -7.97 -17.02 3.89
CA ASN A 40 -8.38 -17.72 2.67
C ASN A 40 -7.91 -17.03 1.37
N LEU A 41 -7.17 -15.93 1.47
CA LEU A 41 -6.60 -15.26 0.29
C LEU A 41 -5.58 -16.16 -0.41
N PHE A 42 -5.61 -16.15 -1.74
CA PHE A 42 -4.67 -16.93 -2.55
C PHE A 42 -3.22 -16.54 -2.22
N ARG A 43 -2.34 -17.53 -2.13
CA ARG A 43 -0.89 -17.38 -1.90
C ARG A 43 -0.11 -18.39 -2.73
N PHE A 44 0.97 -17.92 -3.35
CA PHE A 44 1.90 -18.71 -4.14
C PHE A 44 3.34 -18.30 -3.82
N ALA A 45 4.19 -19.29 -3.55
CA ALA A 45 5.59 -19.08 -3.23
C ALA A 45 6.46 -20.09 -3.98
N GLN A 46 7.55 -19.62 -4.59
CA GLN A 46 8.51 -20.49 -5.26
C GLN A 46 9.93 -19.96 -5.14
N TYR A 47 10.85 -20.79 -4.64
CA TYR A 47 12.28 -20.47 -4.65
C TYR A 47 12.86 -20.50 -6.07
N CYS A 48 13.81 -19.60 -6.31
CA CYS A 48 14.52 -19.39 -7.56
C CYS A 48 16.03 -19.44 -7.31
N PRO A 49 16.78 -20.33 -7.98
CA PRO A 49 18.23 -20.27 -7.98
C PRO A 49 18.74 -18.94 -8.56
N ASN A 50 19.88 -18.46 -8.08
CA ASN A 50 20.47 -17.19 -8.53
C ASN A 50 20.68 -17.12 -10.06
N SER A 51 21.03 -18.24 -10.68
CA SER A 51 21.27 -18.35 -12.13
C SER A 51 20.02 -18.25 -13.00
N GLN A 52 18.82 -18.38 -12.41
CA GLN A 52 17.55 -18.36 -13.13
C GLN A 52 16.77 -17.04 -12.95
N VAL A 53 17.33 -16.07 -12.22
CA VAL A 53 16.67 -14.78 -11.96
C VAL A 53 16.61 -13.97 -13.24
N ASN A 54 15.47 -14.02 -13.92
CA ASN A 54 15.16 -13.22 -15.09
C ASN A 54 13.63 -13.09 -15.27
N SER A 55 13.19 -12.26 -16.22
CA SER A 55 11.78 -11.99 -16.47
C SER A 55 11.03 -13.19 -17.05
N ALA A 56 11.70 -14.07 -17.82
CA ALA A 56 11.05 -15.24 -18.40
C ALA A 56 10.66 -16.25 -17.33
N TRP A 57 11.58 -16.56 -16.41
CA TRP A 57 11.30 -17.41 -15.25
C TRP A 57 10.18 -16.83 -14.37
N LEU A 58 10.22 -15.51 -14.11
CA LEU A 58 9.15 -14.85 -13.35
C LEU A 58 7.79 -14.96 -14.07
N GLY A 59 7.76 -14.78 -15.38
CA GLY A 59 6.54 -14.94 -16.19
C GLY A 59 5.96 -16.35 -16.09
N GLU A 60 6.79 -17.38 -16.19
CA GLU A 60 6.38 -18.78 -15.98
C GLU A 60 5.78 -18.99 -14.59
N MET A 61 6.34 -18.37 -13.54
CA MET A 61 5.80 -18.49 -12.19
C MET A 61 4.48 -17.74 -12.00
N ILE A 62 4.32 -16.58 -12.62
CA ILE A 62 3.04 -15.86 -12.62
C ILE A 62 1.98 -16.71 -13.34
N GLN A 63 2.29 -17.28 -14.51
CA GLN A 63 1.35 -18.16 -15.22
C GLN A 63 0.99 -19.39 -14.38
N LYS A 64 1.96 -20.03 -13.73
CA LYS A 64 1.72 -21.17 -12.84
C LYS A 64 0.81 -20.79 -11.66
N ALA A 65 0.96 -19.59 -11.10
CA ALA A 65 0.09 -19.09 -10.04
C ALA A 65 -1.35 -18.85 -10.55
N ILE A 66 -1.51 -18.33 -11.77
CA ILE A 66 -2.82 -18.18 -12.44
C ILE A 66 -3.47 -19.55 -12.65
N ASP A 67 -2.74 -20.52 -13.18
CA ASP A 67 -3.25 -21.87 -13.42
C ASP A 67 -3.65 -22.56 -12.10
N GLN A 68 -2.90 -22.34 -11.02
CA GLN A 68 -3.19 -22.91 -9.70
C GLN A 68 -4.40 -22.26 -9.02
N SER A 69 -4.54 -20.93 -9.11
CA SER A 69 -5.69 -20.22 -8.54
C SER A 69 -6.97 -20.40 -9.38
N GLY A 70 -6.81 -20.69 -10.68
CA GLY A 70 -7.91 -20.67 -11.65
C GLY A 70 -8.40 -19.26 -11.99
N ILE A 71 -7.68 -18.21 -11.55
CA ILE A 71 -8.09 -16.82 -11.65
C ILE A 71 -6.94 -16.00 -12.24
N MET A 72 -7.23 -15.22 -13.28
CA MET A 72 -6.33 -14.19 -13.78
C MET A 72 -6.63 -12.88 -13.02
N PRO A 73 -5.66 -12.28 -12.32
CA PRO A 73 -5.89 -11.02 -11.62
C PRO A 73 -6.07 -9.87 -12.61
N ASP A 74 -6.87 -8.87 -12.23
CA ASP A 74 -7.02 -7.62 -13.00
C ASP A 74 -5.73 -6.80 -12.98
N ARG A 75 -4.91 -6.96 -11.93
CA ARG A 75 -3.64 -6.25 -11.76
C ARG A 75 -2.71 -6.90 -10.74
N ILE A 76 -1.40 -6.70 -10.93
CA ILE A 76 -0.36 -7.01 -9.95
C ILE A 76 0.28 -5.72 -9.40
N ARG A 77 0.29 -5.56 -8.07
CA ARG A 77 1.04 -4.53 -7.34
C ARG A 77 2.39 -5.06 -6.87
N PHE A 78 3.42 -4.22 -6.89
CA PHE A 78 4.73 -4.58 -6.32
C PHE A 78 5.44 -3.33 -5.79
N PHE A 79 6.30 -3.48 -4.77
CA PHE A 79 6.97 -2.33 -4.15
C PHE A 79 8.48 -2.26 -4.46
N ARG A 80 9.10 -3.32 -4.98
CA ARG A 80 10.55 -3.35 -5.23
C ARG A 80 10.95 -2.60 -6.50
N GLN A 81 11.37 -1.35 -6.33
CA GLN A 81 11.81 -0.49 -7.44
C GLN A 81 12.95 -1.09 -8.26
N ALA A 82 13.94 -1.70 -7.61
CA ALA A 82 15.07 -2.33 -8.28
C ALA A 82 14.64 -3.46 -9.25
N MET A 83 13.44 -4.02 -9.04
CA MET A 83 12.90 -5.10 -9.86
C MET A 83 11.88 -4.63 -10.89
N ASN A 84 11.61 -3.32 -10.98
CA ASN A 84 10.54 -2.77 -11.82
C ASN A 84 10.62 -3.26 -13.27
N ASN A 85 11.76 -3.07 -13.95
CA ASN A 85 11.89 -3.47 -15.36
C ASN A 85 11.62 -4.96 -15.57
N MET A 86 12.08 -5.80 -14.64
CA MET A 86 11.96 -7.25 -14.76
C MET A 86 10.53 -7.73 -14.47
N ILE A 87 9.88 -7.18 -13.44
CA ILE A 87 8.48 -7.49 -13.11
C ILE A 87 7.57 -6.98 -14.22
N THR A 88 7.76 -5.76 -14.68
CA THR A 88 6.97 -5.17 -15.77
C THR A 88 7.07 -5.99 -17.04
N LYS A 89 8.28 -6.44 -17.40
CA LYS A 89 8.47 -7.32 -18.56
C LYS A 89 7.77 -8.67 -18.39
N ALA A 90 7.90 -9.31 -17.22
CA ALA A 90 7.24 -10.59 -16.94
C ALA A 90 5.72 -10.48 -17.00
N CYS A 91 5.14 -9.45 -16.38
CA CYS A 91 3.70 -9.22 -16.37
C CYS A 91 3.16 -8.93 -17.79
N LEU A 92 3.90 -8.14 -18.59
CA LEU A 92 3.56 -7.87 -19.98
C LEU A 92 3.51 -9.15 -20.82
N ASP A 93 4.48 -10.05 -20.66
CA ASP A 93 4.55 -11.30 -21.42
C ASP A 93 3.42 -12.28 -21.07
N VAL A 94 2.94 -12.24 -19.81
CA VAL A 94 1.77 -13.01 -19.34
C VAL A 94 0.43 -12.31 -19.68
N GLY A 95 0.46 -11.02 -20.05
CA GLY A 95 -0.74 -10.24 -20.36
C GLY A 95 -1.48 -9.70 -19.14
N VAL A 96 -0.82 -9.58 -17.99
CA VAL A 96 -1.39 -9.03 -16.76
C VAL A 96 -0.87 -7.60 -16.53
N PRO A 97 -1.73 -6.59 -16.34
CA PRO A 97 -1.27 -5.26 -15.97
C PRO A 97 -0.55 -5.26 -14.61
N CYS A 98 0.53 -4.52 -14.49
CA CYS A 98 1.22 -4.36 -13.21
C CYS A 98 1.51 -2.89 -12.89
N GLN A 99 1.62 -2.58 -11.61
CA GLN A 99 1.94 -1.23 -11.16
C GLN A 99 2.81 -1.23 -9.90
N PRO A 100 3.79 -0.31 -9.82
CA PRO A 100 4.51 -0.03 -8.59
C PRO A 100 3.57 0.55 -7.53
N SER A 101 3.56 -0.02 -6.33
CA SER A 101 2.70 0.42 -5.24
C SER A 101 3.23 0.01 -3.87
N ARG A 102 3.02 0.87 -2.86
CA ARG A 102 3.19 0.52 -1.45
C ARG A 102 1.93 -0.11 -0.83
N ARG A 103 0.81 -0.16 -1.54
CA ARG A 103 -0.41 -0.87 -1.15
C ARG A 103 -0.27 -2.38 -1.34
N THR A 104 0.76 -2.95 -0.72
CA THR A 104 1.10 -4.37 -0.75
C THR A 104 1.01 -4.95 0.68
N PHE A 105 -0.11 -4.66 1.35
CA PHE A 105 -0.26 -4.88 2.78
C PHE A 105 -0.29 -6.38 3.12
N GLY A 106 -0.99 -7.19 2.32
CA GLY A 106 -1.06 -8.64 2.52
C GLY A 106 0.32 -9.31 2.38
N LEU A 107 1.06 -8.89 1.36
CA LEU A 107 2.41 -9.34 1.05
C LEU A 107 3.42 -8.92 2.12
N ASN A 108 3.33 -7.69 2.64
CA ASN A 108 4.21 -7.22 3.71
C ASN A 108 4.01 -8.02 5.00
N GLU A 109 2.75 -8.28 5.38
CA GLU A 109 2.45 -9.13 6.54
C GLU A 109 2.93 -10.57 6.32
N TRP A 110 2.76 -11.12 5.11
CA TRP A 110 3.25 -12.46 4.77
C TRP A 110 4.78 -12.54 4.75
N LEU A 111 5.48 -11.53 4.24
CA LEU A 111 6.94 -11.44 4.29
C LEU A 111 7.46 -11.37 5.73
N ARG A 112 6.76 -10.66 6.62
CA ARG A 112 7.10 -10.63 8.05
C ARG A 112 6.96 -12.02 8.66
N ASP A 113 5.81 -12.69 8.45
CA ASP A 113 5.59 -14.05 8.93
C ASP A 113 6.68 -15.01 8.43
N ARG A 114 6.95 -15.03 7.11
CA ARG A 114 8.02 -15.89 6.54
C ARG A 114 9.40 -15.60 7.13
N THR A 115 9.69 -14.34 7.45
CA THR A 115 10.96 -13.93 8.06
C THR A 115 11.12 -14.48 9.47
N GLU A 116 10.02 -14.62 10.21
CA GLU A 116 10.01 -15.11 11.59
C GLU A 116 9.87 -16.64 11.66
N THR A 117 9.09 -17.25 10.78
CA THR A 117 8.65 -18.65 10.92
C THR A 117 9.17 -19.59 9.84
N VAL A 118 9.57 -19.09 8.67
CA VAL A 118 9.99 -19.94 7.54
C VAL A 118 11.50 -19.87 7.32
N TYR A 119 12.04 -18.70 6.98
CA TYR A 119 13.45 -18.57 6.59
C TYR A 119 14.45 -19.03 7.66
N PRO A 120 14.23 -18.80 8.97
CA PRO A 120 15.14 -19.31 10.00
C PRO A 120 15.29 -20.84 10.03
N ASN A 121 14.33 -21.57 9.48
CA ASN A 121 14.30 -23.03 9.43
C ASN A 121 14.87 -23.59 8.11
N GLU A 122 15.23 -22.73 7.15
CA GLU A 122 15.74 -23.14 5.85
C GLU A 122 17.24 -23.50 5.91
N PRO A 123 17.67 -24.55 5.19
CA PRO A 123 19.09 -24.84 5.03
C PRO A 123 19.82 -23.65 4.41
N GLY A 124 20.93 -23.23 5.05
CA GLY A 124 21.72 -22.10 4.56
C GLY A 124 21.17 -20.73 4.95
N TYR A 125 20.27 -20.64 5.94
CA TYR A 125 19.84 -19.37 6.52
C TYR A 125 21.02 -18.56 7.08
N VAL A 126 21.05 -17.27 6.77
CA VAL A 126 22.05 -16.31 7.25
C VAL A 126 21.34 -15.11 7.90
N ALA A 127 21.32 -15.11 9.24
CA ALA A 127 20.73 -14.03 10.02
C ALA A 127 21.28 -12.64 9.65
N GLY A 128 20.40 -11.64 9.60
CA GLY A 128 20.77 -10.24 9.33
C GLY A 128 21.04 -9.91 7.85
N SER A 129 20.90 -10.86 6.93
CA SER A 129 21.12 -10.63 5.49
C SER A 129 19.87 -10.18 4.71
N ASN A 130 18.78 -9.82 5.42
CA ASN A 130 17.53 -9.39 4.81
C ASN A 130 17.71 -8.10 4.00
N ALA A 131 17.17 -8.10 2.79
CA ALA A 131 17.16 -6.92 1.96
C ALA A 131 16.06 -5.95 2.41
N THR A 132 16.47 -4.94 3.17
CA THR A 132 15.61 -3.81 3.51
C THR A 132 15.32 -2.99 2.26
N VAL A 133 14.05 -2.64 2.06
CA VAL A 133 13.68 -1.67 1.03
C VAL A 133 13.77 -0.28 1.64
N VAL A 134 14.60 0.57 1.03
CA VAL A 134 14.69 1.99 1.37
C VAL A 134 14.13 2.76 0.19
N PHE A 135 13.05 3.51 0.42
CA PHE A 135 12.50 4.40 -0.57
C PHE A 135 13.22 5.75 -0.46
N PRO A 136 13.86 6.25 -1.53
CA PRO A 136 14.45 7.58 -1.49
C PRO A 136 13.35 8.62 -1.34
N THR A 137 13.55 9.57 -0.43
CA THR A 137 12.67 10.74 -0.33
C THR A 137 12.98 11.68 -1.49
N THR A 138 11.99 11.93 -2.34
CA THR A 138 12.06 12.90 -3.44
C THR A 138 11.45 14.24 -3.00
N PRO A 139 11.83 15.40 -3.56
CA PRO A 139 11.13 16.64 -3.25
C PRO A 139 9.67 16.60 -3.73
N PRO A 140 8.69 17.07 -2.93
CA PRO A 140 7.29 17.01 -3.31
C PRO A 140 6.98 17.96 -4.47
N GLN A 141 6.13 17.50 -5.37
CA GLN A 141 5.71 18.23 -6.57
C GLN A 141 4.32 18.86 -6.37
N PRO A 142 3.98 19.96 -7.07
CA PRO A 142 2.62 20.49 -7.03
C PRO A 142 1.59 19.45 -7.50
N LEU A 143 0.44 19.37 -6.83
CA LEU A 143 -0.69 18.57 -7.30
C LEU A 143 -1.08 18.95 -8.74
N PRO A 144 -1.58 18.01 -9.56
CA PRO A 144 -2.21 18.34 -10.84
C PRO A 144 -3.44 19.24 -10.65
N ASP A 145 -3.78 20.06 -11.64
CA ASP A 145 -4.89 21.03 -11.53
C ASP A 145 -6.24 20.39 -11.21
N ALA A 146 -6.46 19.14 -11.64
CA ALA A 146 -7.65 18.35 -11.30
C ALA A 146 -7.82 18.19 -9.78
N LEU A 147 -6.71 18.22 -9.03
CA LEU A 147 -6.66 18.11 -7.58
C LEU A 147 -6.37 19.44 -6.86
N ARG A 148 -6.35 20.59 -7.55
CA ARG A 148 -6.15 21.89 -6.88
C ARG A 148 -7.47 22.53 -6.44
N GLY A 149 -7.44 23.30 -5.34
CA GLY A 149 -8.54 24.18 -4.90
C GLY A 149 -9.53 23.53 -3.91
N GLN A 150 -9.03 22.91 -2.84
CA GLN A 150 -9.82 22.13 -1.91
C GLN A 150 -9.79 22.74 -0.51
N GLN A 151 -10.92 22.68 0.20
CA GLN A 151 -10.88 22.80 1.65
C GLN A 151 -10.52 21.43 2.21
N TRP A 152 -9.59 21.42 3.16
CA TRP A 152 -9.20 20.21 3.87
C TRP A 152 -9.32 20.43 5.36
N GLY A 153 -9.41 19.34 6.10
CA GLY A 153 -9.31 19.34 7.56
C GLY A 153 -8.84 17.98 8.04
N THR A 154 -8.27 17.92 9.24
CA THR A 154 -7.99 16.65 9.89
C THR A 154 -9.20 16.22 10.73
N VAL A 155 -9.48 14.92 10.71
CA VAL A 155 -10.51 14.29 11.54
C VAL A 155 -9.92 13.03 12.17
N ALA A 156 -10.66 12.39 13.06
CA ALA A 156 -10.31 11.05 13.51
C ALA A 156 -11.58 10.22 13.76
N LEU A 157 -11.49 8.94 13.43
CA LEU A 157 -12.52 7.94 13.69
C LEU A 157 -11.94 6.87 14.62
N GLU A 158 -12.73 6.37 15.55
CA GLU A 158 -12.34 5.21 16.34
C GLU A 158 -12.21 3.97 15.46
N VAL A 159 -11.32 3.04 15.82
CA VAL A 159 -11.21 1.73 15.17
C VAL A 159 -12.55 1.00 15.12
N SER A 160 -13.35 1.12 16.19
CA SER A 160 -14.69 0.54 16.31
C SER A 160 -15.63 0.97 15.17
N ALA A 161 -15.53 2.21 14.69
CA ALA A 161 -16.40 2.74 13.64
C ALA A 161 -16.21 2.01 12.30
N PHE A 162 -15.01 1.51 12.01
CA PHE A 162 -14.73 0.81 10.76
C PHE A 162 -15.40 -0.56 10.65
N ALA A 163 -15.93 -1.11 11.75
CA ALA A 163 -16.74 -2.33 11.71
C ALA A 163 -18.02 -2.16 10.85
N GLU A 164 -18.52 -0.93 10.76
CA GLU A 164 -19.70 -0.55 9.97
C GLU A 164 -19.32 -0.01 8.58
N MET A 165 -18.03 -0.02 8.20
CA MET A 165 -17.57 0.59 6.94
C MET A 165 -18.24 -0.01 5.70
N LYS A 166 -18.62 -1.28 5.73
CA LYS A 166 -19.37 -1.95 4.66
C LYS A 166 -20.75 -1.33 4.40
N ASP A 167 -21.31 -0.67 5.41
CA ASP A 167 -22.62 -0.03 5.38
C ASP A 167 -22.52 1.47 5.04
N TRP A 168 -21.30 2.02 4.95
CA TRP A 168 -21.08 3.40 4.52
C TRP A 168 -21.33 3.55 3.01
N ALA A 169 -21.99 4.64 2.62
CA ALA A 169 -22.12 5.01 1.22
C ALA A 169 -20.77 5.55 0.72
N ILE A 170 -20.00 4.70 0.03
CA ILE A 170 -18.69 5.02 -0.55
C ILE A 170 -18.74 4.72 -2.05
N ASP A 171 -18.59 5.75 -2.90
CA ASP A 171 -18.58 5.56 -4.36
C ASP A 171 -17.22 5.02 -4.87
N PHE A 172 -16.12 5.57 -4.33
CA PHE A 172 -14.76 5.18 -4.67
C PHE A 172 -13.96 4.89 -3.41
N GLY A 173 -13.18 3.83 -3.41
CA GLY A 173 -12.36 3.54 -2.25
C GLY A 173 -11.63 2.23 -2.31
N GLU A 174 -10.76 2.04 -1.33
CA GLU A 174 -10.09 0.77 -1.10
C GLU A 174 -9.70 0.68 0.38
N ALA A 175 -10.03 -0.46 1.00
CA ALA A 175 -9.78 -0.73 2.40
C ALA A 175 -8.94 -2.01 2.56
N TYR A 176 -8.65 -2.37 3.80
CA TYR A 176 -8.05 -3.64 4.17
C TYR A 176 -8.43 -3.95 5.63
N PRO A 177 -8.39 -5.22 6.06
CA PRO A 177 -8.71 -5.60 7.44
C PRO A 177 -7.73 -4.96 8.43
N ILE A 178 -8.27 -4.19 9.38
CA ILE A 178 -7.47 -3.58 10.46
C ILE A 178 -7.39 -4.45 11.71
N ALA A 179 -8.30 -5.41 11.89
CA ALA A 179 -8.34 -6.28 13.07
C ALA A 179 -7.00 -7.02 13.33
N PRO A 180 -6.28 -7.55 12.30
CA PRO A 180 -4.98 -8.19 12.50
C PRO A 180 -3.90 -7.27 13.08
N LEU A 181 -4.09 -5.95 13.05
CA LEU A 181 -3.14 -4.98 13.61
C LEU A 181 -3.24 -4.87 15.14
N GLY A 182 -4.26 -5.45 15.77
CA GLY A 182 -4.39 -5.50 17.23
C GLY A 182 -4.61 -4.14 17.90
N LEU A 183 -5.17 -3.17 17.18
CA LEU A 183 -5.49 -1.84 17.71
C LEU A 183 -6.70 -1.90 18.66
N ALA A 184 -6.65 -1.15 19.76
CA ALA A 184 -7.79 -1.03 20.67
C ALA A 184 -8.99 -0.36 19.96
N PRO A 185 -10.25 -0.75 20.25
CA PRO A 185 -11.44 -0.21 19.57
C PRO A 185 -11.60 1.32 19.64
N ASP A 186 -11.15 1.94 20.73
CA ASP A 186 -11.18 3.39 20.97
C ASP A 186 -9.95 4.13 20.43
N THR A 187 -9.00 3.41 19.81
CA THR A 187 -7.87 4.04 19.13
C THR A 187 -8.38 4.93 18.02
N LEU A 188 -8.00 6.21 18.06
CA LEU A 188 -8.36 7.18 17.03
C LEU A 188 -7.45 7.04 15.80
N ILE A 189 -8.04 6.60 14.69
CA ILE A 189 -7.44 6.60 13.36
C ILE A 189 -7.56 8.02 12.77
N PRO A 190 -6.46 8.75 12.54
CA PRO A 190 -6.53 10.07 11.94
C PRO A 190 -6.85 9.97 10.44
N GLY A 191 -7.57 10.96 9.94
CA GLY A 191 -7.95 11.06 8.54
C GLY A 191 -7.83 12.47 8.00
N MET A 192 -7.57 12.57 6.71
CA MET A 192 -7.64 13.82 5.98
C MET A 192 -8.97 13.89 5.22
N MET A 193 -9.81 14.84 5.59
CA MET A 193 -11.04 15.16 4.87
C MET A 193 -10.76 16.19 3.80
N ILE A 194 -11.28 15.94 2.62
CA ILE A 194 -11.27 16.85 1.47
C ILE A 194 -12.72 17.20 1.14
N TYR A 195 -13.02 18.50 1.10
CA TYR A 195 -14.33 19.02 0.71
C TYR A 195 -14.24 19.75 -0.63
N THR A 196 -15.05 19.32 -1.59
CA THR A 196 -15.08 19.97 -2.91
C THR A 196 -16.39 19.72 -3.66
N LYS A 197 -16.90 20.74 -4.35
CA LYS A 197 -18.04 20.60 -5.27
C LYS A 197 -17.76 19.70 -6.49
N ARG A 198 -16.51 19.26 -6.68
CA ARG A 198 -16.09 18.30 -7.72
C ARG A 198 -15.69 16.94 -7.13
N ALA A 199 -16.30 16.55 -6.00
CA ALA A 199 -15.93 15.33 -5.26
C ALA A 199 -15.89 14.09 -6.16
N LEU A 200 -16.89 13.89 -7.02
CA LEU A 200 -16.96 12.73 -7.92
C LEU A 200 -15.78 12.65 -8.89
N ALA A 201 -15.52 13.76 -9.59
CA ALA A 201 -14.40 13.83 -10.55
C ALA A 201 -13.05 13.65 -9.86
N MET A 202 -12.92 14.21 -8.66
CA MET A 202 -11.71 14.09 -7.84
C MET A 202 -11.49 12.67 -7.35
N ALA A 203 -12.53 12.04 -6.81
CA ALA A 203 -12.45 10.68 -6.30
C ALA A 203 -12.11 9.68 -7.42
N ALA A 204 -12.76 9.81 -8.58
CA ALA A 204 -12.45 9.01 -9.76
C ALA A 204 -10.99 9.20 -10.22
N TRP A 205 -10.46 10.42 -10.18
CA TRP A 205 -9.05 10.68 -10.51
C TRP A 205 -8.11 10.06 -9.47
N MET A 206 -8.43 10.19 -8.18
CA MET A 206 -7.64 9.62 -7.08
C MET A 206 -7.68 8.10 -7.07
N SER A 207 -8.73 7.45 -7.57
CA SER A 207 -8.75 5.99 -7.79
C SER A 207 -7.70 5.50 -8.80
N GLY A 208 -7.21 6.38 -9.67
CA GLY A 208 -6.08 6.09 -10.55
C GLY A 208 -4.73 6.21 -9.87
N LEU A 209 -4.68 6.72 -8.63
CA LEU A 209 -3.46 6.86 -7.85
C LEU A 209 -3.29 5.69 -6.89
N GLU A 210 -2.07 5.17 -6.84
CA GLU A 210 -1.67 4.21 -5.81
C GLU A 210 -1.37 4.94 -4.49
N MET A 211 -2.41 5.46 -3.83
CA MET A 211 -2.26 6.22 -2.58
C MET A 211 -1.61 5.39 -1.48
N ALA A 212 -0.54 5.93 -0.93
CA ALA A 212 0.29 5.22 0.03
C ALA A 212 0.26 5.87 1.42
N SER A 213 0.50 7.18 1.53
CA SER A 213 0.50 7.85 2.83
C SER A 213 0.27 9.35 2.72
N VAL A 214 -0.37 9.95 3.73
CA VAL A 214 -0.34 11.40 3.99
C VAL A 214 0.74 11.66 5.02
N LYS A 215 1.63 12.63 4.73
CA LYS A 215 2.72 13.00 5.64
C LYS A 215 2.76 14.50 5.95
N HIS A 216 3.10 14.83 7.19
CA HIS A 216 3.62 16.16 7.53
C HIS A 216 5.09 16.22 7.13
N ASP A 217 5.37 16.94 6.05
CA ASP A 217 6.73 17.19 5.60
C ASP A 217 7.28 18.43 6.29
N THR A 218 8.34 18.22 7.07
CA THR A 218 9.13 19.26 7.75
C THR A 218 10.51 19.48 7.13
N MET A 219 10.90 18.64 6.16
CA MET A 219 12.23 18.69 5.53
C MET A 219 12.24 19.63 4.34
N ASP A 220 11.25 19.50 3.46
CA ASP A 220 11.12 20.31 2.23
C ASP A 220 10.08 21.44 2.38
N GLY A 221 9.80 21.86 3.62
CA GLY A 221 8.84 22.91 3.94
C GLY A 221 8.09 22.64 5.23
N GLN A 222 6.99 23.37 5.45
CA GLN A 222 5.98 23.04 6.45
C GLN A 222 4.70 22.79 5.66
N GLN A 223 4.43 21.53 5.29
CA GLN A 223 3.35 21.18 4.37
C GLN A 223 2.82 19.77 4.62
N LEU A 224 1.57 19.52 4.23
CA LEU A 224 1.08 18.15 4.08
C LEU A 224 1.37 17.67 2.66
N VAL A 225 1.86 16.44 2.55
CA VAL A 225 2.14 15.78 1.28
C VAL A 225 1.35 14.49 1.17
N LEU A 226 0.82 14.22 -0.02
CA LEU A 226 0.28 12.92 -0.40
C LEU A 226 1.38 12.16 -1.12
N GLU A 227 1.69 10.98 -0.63
CA GLU A 227 2.60 10.08 -1.31
C GLU A 227 1.80 9.01 -2.08
N THR A 228 2.18 8.77 -3.33
CA THR A 228 1.53 7.79 -4.22
C THR A 228 2.56 6.87 -4.89
N GLY A 229 2.10 5.73 -5.41
CA GLY A 229 2.95 4.72 -6.01
C GLY A 229 4.00 4.26 -5.01
N VAL A 230 5.27 4.47 -5.36
CA VAL A 230 6.40 4.08 -4.52
C VAL A 230 7.18 5.27 -3.97
N ILE A 231 7.39 6.34 -4.76
CA ILE A 231 8.22 7.50 -4.38
C ILE A 231 7.62 8.85 -4.77
N ASP A 232 6.45 8.87 -5.40
CA ASP A 232 5.86 10.14 -5.84
C ASP A 232 5.30 10.86 -4.62
N ARG A 233 5.57 12.17 -4.54
CA ARG A 233 5.16 13.02 -3.44
C ARG A 233 4.51 14.27 -4.01
N TRP A 234 3.32 14.60 -3.51
CA TRP A 234 2.48 15.68 -3.99
C TRP A 234 2.14 16.64 -2.86
N ILE A 235 2.35 17.94 -3.07
CA ILE A 235 1.98 18.97 -2.10
C ILE A 235 0.46 19.08 -2.04
N LEU A 236 -0.14 18.65 -0.93
CA LEU A 236 -1.56 18.83 -0.67
C LEU A 236 -1.87 20.26 -0.29
N THR A 237 -1.14 20.77 0.71
CA THR A 237 -1.32 22.12 1.24
C THR A 237 -0.08 22.60 1.99
N PRO A 238 0.33 23.87 1.82
CA PRO A 238 1.28 24.48 2.73
C PRO A 238 0.63 24.73 4.10
N LEU A 239 1.42 24.64 5.16
CA LEU A 239 1.04 24.90 6.55
C LEU A 239 1.61 26.26 6.97
N ALA A 240 0.94 27.32 6.51
CA ALA A 240 1.45 28.69 6.56
C ALA A 240 1.60 29.28 7.98
N ASN A 241 1.00 28.67 9.00
CA ASN A 241 1.00 29.18 10.37
C ASN A 241 1.17 28.05 11.41
N MET A 242 1.53 28.45 12.63
CA MET A 242 1.80 27.51 13.73
C MET A 242 0.60 26.63 14.11
N PRO A 243 -0.66 27.14 14.15
CA PRO A 243 -1.82 26.28 14.40
C PRO A 243 -1.95 25.12 13.42
N LEU A 244 -1.82 25.38 12.12
CA LEU A 244 -1.88 24.32 11.09
C LEU A 244 -0.71 23.33 11.20
N GLN A 245 0.48 23.80 11.56
CA GLN A 245 1.64 22.93 11.80
C GLN A 245 1.44 22.04 13.03
N LEU A 246 0.78 22.54 14.08
CA LEU A 246 0.43 21.76 15.26
C LEU A 246 -0.62 20.70 14.94
N GLU A 247 -1.65 21.05 14.16
CA GLU A 247 -2.67 20.11 13.70
C GLU A 247 -2.05 18.97 12.86
N ALA A 248 -1.15 19.29 11.93
CA ALA A 248 -0.42 18.30 11.14
C ALA A 248 0.48 17.40 12.01
N LYS A 249 1.11 17.98 13.04
CA LYS A 249 1.89 17.22 14.01
C LYS A 249 1.01 16.26 14.83
N GLU A 250 -0.16 16.72 15.28
CA GLU A 250 -1.12 15.88 16.00
C GLU A 250 -1.64 14.74 15.13
N PHE A 251 -1.88 15.00 13.84
CA PHE A 251 -2.21 13.97 12.85
C PHE A 251 -1.11 12.89 12.79
N GLU A 252 0.16 13.27 12.66
CA GLU A 252 1.30 12.34 12.66
C GLU A 252 1.43 11.56 13.97
N ASP A 253 1.25 12.22 15.11
CA ASP A 253 1.35 11.59 16.43
C ASP A 253 0.21 10.58 16.66
N ARG A 254 -1.02 10.88 16.17
CA ARG A 254 -2.13 9.90 16.15
C ARG A 254 -1.85 8.75 15.19
N LYS A 255 -1.31 9.02 13.99
CA LYS A 255 -1.00 7.99 12.99
C LYS A 255 0.00 6.99 13.55
N LYS A 256 1.02 7.45 14.28
CA LYS A 256 1.97 6.58 15.00
C LYS A 256 1.30 5.72 16.06
N LYS A 257 0.40 6.30 16.88
CA LYS A 257 -0.37 5.54 17.89
C LYS A 257 -1.29 4.50 17.26
N ALA A 258 -1.81 4.80 16.08
CA ALA A 258 -2.61 3.89 15.26
C ALA A 258 -1.77 2.88 14.44
N GLY A 259 -0.46 2.73 14.74
CA GLY A 259 0.40 1.76 14.06
C GLY A 259 0.60 2.02 12.55
N GLY A 260 0.48 3.27 12.13
CA GLY A 260 0.59 3.74 10.74
C GLY A 260 -0.74 3.86 10.00
N VAL A 261 -1.84 3.38 10.59
CA VAL A 261 -3.17 3.42 9.96
C VAL A 261 -3.69 4.85 9.93
N HIS A 262 -4.18 5.28 8.77
CA HIS A 262 -4.83 6.56 8.56
C HIS A 262 -5.72 6.48 7.31
N PHE A 263 -6.49 7.52 7.02
CA PHE A 263 -7.33 7.54 5.82
C PHE A 263 -7.36 8.88 5.10
N ILE A 264 -7.83 8.84 3.85
CA ILE A 264 -8.25 10.02 3.09
C ILE A 264 -9.72 9.82 2.74
N ALA A 265 -10.53 10.85 2.95
CA ALA A 265 -11.93 10.84 2.59
C ALA A 265 -12.31 12.12 1.84
N ILE A 266 -13.23 11.99 0.89
CA ILE A 266 -13.68 13.05 -0.01
C ILE A 266 -15.19 13.17 0.08
N GLN A 267 -15.68 14.39 0.29
CA GLN A 267 -17.09 14.72 0.33
C GLN A 267 -17.38 16.01 -0.44
N GLU A 268 -18.63 16.20 -0.84
CA GLU A 268 -19.07 17.44 -1.49
C GLU A 268 -19.12 18.65 -0.55
N SER A 269 -19.46 18.41 0.72
CA SER A 269 -19.47 19.39 1.80
C SER A 269 -19.44 18.71 3.17
N PRO A 270 -19.17 19.45 4.26
CA PRO A 270 -19.15 18.91 5.63
C PRO A 270 -20.48 18.31 6.12
N GLU A 271 -21.60 18.68 5.50
CA GLU A 271 -22.94 18.20 5.85
C GLU A 271 -23.30 16.90 5.12
N SER A 272 -22.41 16.39 4.25
CA SER A 272 -22.65 15.15 3.51
C SER A 272 -22.58 13.94 4.45
N GLU A 273 -23.58 13.07 4.39
CA GLU A 273 -23.59 11.78 5.11
C GLU A 273 -22.91 10.66 4.31
N ALA A 274 -22.67 10.88 3.00
CA ALA A 274 -22.00 9.94 2.12
C ALA A 274 -20.55 10.38 1.83
N PHE A 275 -19.67 9.40 1.58
CA PHE A 275 -18.32 9.62 1.09
C PHE A 275 -18.28 9.38 -0.41
N THR A 276 -17.87 10.38 -1.18
CA THR A 276 -17.58 10.16 -2.60
C THR A 276 -16.30 9.37 -2.78
N GLY A 277 -15.33 9.54 -1.87
CA GLY A 277 -14.07 8.80 -1.87
C GLY A 277 -13.66 8.40 -0.44
N PHE A 278 -13.17 7.18 -0.23
CA PHE A 278 -12.59 6.76 1.05
C PHE A 278 -11.47 5.72 0.84
N TRP A 279 -10.25 6.05 1.25
CA TRP A 279 -9.11 5.14 1.18
C TRP A 279 -8.46 4.95 2.54
N LEU A 280 -8.38 3.70 2.97
CA LEU A 280 -7.59 3.33 4.13
C LEU A 280 -6.13 3.12 3.71
N LEU A 281 -5.21 3.68 4.48
CA LEU A 281 -3.79 3.78 4.19
C LEU A 281 -2.97 3.25 5.37
N LEU A 282 -1.77 2.73 5.09
CA LEU A 282 -0.84 2.20 6.08
C LEU A 282 0.57 2.72 5.81
N ASP A 283 1.11 3.48 6.76
CA ASP A 283 2.48 3.99 6.72
C ASP A 283 3.40 3.07 7.55
N ARG A 284 4.06 2.12 6.89
CA ARG A 284 4.99 1.15 7.48
C ARG A 284 6.25 0.97 6.63
#